data_AF-A0A2D6P8B1-F1
#
_entry.id   AF-A0A2D6P8B1-F1
#
_cell.length_a   1.000
_cell.length_b   1.000
_cell.length_c   1.000
_cell.angle_alpha   90.00
_cell.angle_beta   90.00
_cell.angle_gamma   90.00
#
_symmetry.space_group_name_H-M   'P 1'
#
loop_
_entity.id
_entity.type
_entity.pdbx_description
1 polymer ?
#
loop_
_entity_poly.entity_id
_entity_poly.type
_entity_poly.pdbx_seq_one_letter_code
_entity_poly.pdbx_strand_id
1 'polypeptide(L)'
;MKKKKVTKLWQGKFVSVRDYEVKAAIKKGGLEIVHNGKLMQLKPDELLHLQPSSKVFQSKFKGSYRLIDILFKPLTEDPRQGKLV
;
A
#
# COMPACT_ATOMS: atom_id res chain seq x y z
N MET A 1 5.82 10.84 4.02
CA MET A 1 5.33 9.57 3.44
C MET A 1 4.73 8.67 4.52
N LYS A 2 3.62 7.97 4.26
CA LYS A 2 3.00 7.03 5.23
C LYS A 2 3.61 5.64 5.05
N LYS A 3 4.10 5.02 6.13
CA LYS A 3 4.66 3.66 6.11
C LYS A 3 3.62 2.62 6.52
N LYS A 4 3.59 1.49 5.83
CA LYS A 4 2.71 0.35 6.13
C LYS A 4 3.49 -0.96 5.97
N LYS A 5 3.63 -1.69 7.09
CA LYS A 5 4.18 -3.06 7.09
C LYS A 5 3.05 -4.05 6.82
N VAL A 6 3.23 -4.92 5.83
CA VAL A 6 2.26 -5.96 5.48
C VAL A 6 2.92 -7.33 5.56
N THR A 7 2.26 -8.27 6.23
CA THR A 7 2.77 -9.63 6.43
C THR A 7 2.25 -10.62 5.40
N LYS A 8 1.12 -10.31 4.74
CA LYS A 8 0.47 -11.18 3.75
C LYS A 8 0.13 -10.42 2.48
N LEU A 9 0.29 -11.08 1.35
CA LEU A 9 -0.18 -10.63 0.03
C LEU A 9 -1.43 -11.42 -0.35
N TRP A 10 -2.47 -10.73 -0.78
CA TRP A 10 -3.64 -11.36 -1.36
C TRP A 10 -3.29 -11.93 -2.74
N GLN A 11 -3.67 -13.18 -2.99
CA GLN A 11 -3.25 -13.98 -4.16
C GLN A 11 -1.71 -14.01 -4.38
N GLY A 12 -0.90 -13.77 -3.34
CA GLY A 12 0.55 -13.72 -3.45
C GLY A 12 1.13 -12.49 -4.19
N LYS A 13 0.29 -11.57 -4.65
CA LYS A 13 0.72 -10.42 -5.48
C LYS A 13 0.11 -9.07 -5.10
N PHE A 14 -1.03 -9.04 -4.42
CA PHE A 14 -1.74 -7.80 -4.12
C PHE A 14 -1.64 -7.41 -2.65
N VAL A 15 -1.49 -6.11 -2.41
CA VAL A 15 -1.61 -5.49 -1.09
C VAL A 15 -2.96 -4.81 -1.01
N SER A 16 -3.88 -5.39 -0.23
CA SER A 16 -5.18 -4.78 0.01
C SER A 16 -5.03 -3.68 1.08
N VAL A 17 -5.22 -2.42 0.66
CA VAL A 17 -5.13 -1.24 1.52
C VAL A 17 -6.51 -0.61 1.63
N ARG A 18 -6.87 -0.09 2.81
CA ARG A 18 -8.17 0.57 2.97
C ARG A 18 -8.12 1.95 2.30
N ASP A 19 -9.21 2.34 1.65
CA ASP A 19 -9.32 3.59 0.91
C ASP A 19 -8.95 4.84 1.72
N TYR A 20 -9.33 4.89 3.01
CA TYR A 20 -8.95 6.00 3.89
C TYR A 20 -7.44 6.04 4.20
N GLU A 21 -6.74 4.89 4.20
CA GLU A 21 -5.29 4.85 4.38
C GLU A 21 -4.57 5.36 3.14
N VAL A 22 -5.10 5.06 1.96
CA VAL A 22 -4.61 5.60 0.68
C VAL A 22 -4.79 7.11 0.63
N LYS A 23 -5.99 7.61 0.99
CA LYS A 23 -6.25 9.06 1.12
C LYS A 23 -5.28 9.73 2.12
N ALA A 24 -5.03 9.10 3.26
CA ALA A 24 -4.07 9.60 4.24
C ALA A 24 -2.62 9.56 3.72
N ALA A 25 -2.27 8.58 2.89
CA ALA A 25 -0.95 8.46 2.29
C ALA A 25 -0.72 9.54 1.21
N ILE A 26 -1.70 9.79 0.35
CA ILE A 26 -1.68 10.89 -0.64
C ILE A 26 -1.40 12.22 0.07
N LYS A 27 -2.15 12.53 1.14
CA LYS A 27 -1.92 13.76 1.95
C LYS A 27 -0.54 13.83 2.59
N LYS A 28 0.09 12.68 2.88
CA LYS A 28 1.43 12.58 3.49
C LYS A 28 2.56 12.47 2.48
N GLY A 29 2.29 12.66 1.18
CA GLY A 29 3.30 12.62 0.13
C GLY A 29 3.67 11.20 -0.33
N GLY A 30 2.77 10.22 -0.18
CA GLY A 30 2.93 8.87 -0.74
C GLY A 30 2.79 7.74 0.30
N LEU A 31 2.86 6.51 -0.20
CA LEU A 31 2.74 5.27 0.58
C LEU A 31 4.00 4.41 0.42
N GLU A 32 4.63 4.06 1.54
CA GLU A 32 5.72 3.09 1.60
C GLU A 32 5.18 1.77 2.15
N ILE A 33 5.24 0.71 1.36
CA ILE A 33 4.81 -0.63 1.73
C ILE A 33 6.04 -1.50 1.96
N VAL A 34 6.10 -2.15 3.12
CA VAL A 34 7.17 -3.09 3.46
C VAL A 34 6.60 -4.50 3.61
N HIS A 35 7.09 -5.45 2.82
CA HIS A 35 6.70 -6.85 2.86
C HIS A 35 7.94 -7.76 2.77
N ASN A 36 8.14 -8.63 3.76
CA ASN A 36 9.25 -9.60 3.81
C ASN A 36 10.62 -8.99 3.49
N GLY A 37 10.93 -7.83 4.08
CA GLY A 37 12.19 -7.11 3.86
C GLY A 37 12.28 -6.37 2.52
N LYS A 38 11.30 -6.54 1.63
CA LYS A 38 11.20 -5.80 0.37
C LYS A 38 10.36 -4.54 0.55
N LEU A 39 10.80 -3.46 -0.09
CA LEU A 39 10.18 -2.16 0.01
C LEU A 39 9.58 -1.75 -1.34
N MET A 40 8.38 -1.20 -1.30
CA MET A 40 7.70 -0.58 -2.43
C MET A 40 7.29 0.83 -2.04
N GLN A 41 7.48 1.80 -2.93
CA GLN A 41 7.04 3.17 -2.74
C GLN A 41 6.04 3.53 -3.83
N LEU A 42 4.96 4.20 -3.43
CA LEU A 42 3.93 4.72 -4.33
C LEU A 42 3.83 6.22 -4.14
N LYS A 43 3.89 6.93 -5.26
CA LYS A 43 3.73 8.38 -5.30
C LYS A 43 2.26 8.76 -5.11
N PRO A 44 1.96 9.97 -4.61
CA PRO A 44 0.59 10.47 -4.53
C PRO A 44 -0.18 10.36 -5.85
N ASP A 45 0.47 10.64 -6.98
CA ASP A 45 -0.15 10.58 -8.30
C ASP A 45 -0.60 9.15 -8.65
N GLU A 46 0.26 8.16 -8.43
CA GLU A 46 -0.08 6.75 -8.64
C GLU A 46 -1.25 6.32 -7.75
N LEU A 47 -1.26 6.77 -6.49
CA LEU A 47 -2.33 6.47 -5.55
C LEU A 47 -3.67 7.10 -5.92
N LEU A 48 -3.67 8.26 -6.59
CA LEU A 48 -4.89 8.94 -7.06
C LEU A 48 -5.56 8.19 -8.22
N HIS A 49 -4.79 7.48 -9.04
CA HIS A 49 -5.30 6.68 -10.15
C HIS A 49 -5.84 5.30 -9.72
N LEU A 50 -5.59 4.88 -8.47
CA LEU A 50 -6.08 3.59 -7.98
C LEU A 50 -7.58 3.64 -7.67
N GLN A 51 -8.32 2.72 -8.27
CA GLN A 51 -9.75 2.59 -7.99
C GLN A 51 -10.02 1.65 -6.81
N PRO A 52 -10.92 2.03 -5.89
CA PRO A 52 -11.39 1.14 -4.83
C PRO A 52 -12.29 0.04 -5.40
N SER A 53 -12.24 -1.13 -4.78
CA SER A 53 -13.11 -2.27 -5.06
C SER A 53 -14.58 -1.86 -4.96
N SER A 54 -15.43 -2.42 -5.82
CA SER A 54 -16.89 -2.20 -5.78
C SER A 54 -17.51 -2.65 -4.45
N LYS A 55 -16.88 -3.60 -3.77
CA LYS A 55 -17.35 -4.10 -2.47
C LYS A 55 -17.08 -3.07 -1.37
N VAL A 56 -18.15 -2.69 -0.69
CA VAL A 56 -18.11 -1.86 0.51
C VAL A 56 -18.08 -2.75 1.74
N PHE A 57 -17.10 -2.53 2.61
CA PHE A 57 -16.98 -3.23 3.89
C PHE A 57 -17.45 -2.31 5.01
N GLN A 58 -18.21 -2.85 5.96
CA GLN A 58 -18.54 -2.14 7.19
C GLN A 58 -17.46 -2.38 8.23
N SER A 59 -17.04 -1.29 8.89
CA SER A 59 -16.15 -1.36 10.05
C SER A 59 -16.91 -1.92 11.25
N LYS A 60 -16.23 -2.69 12.11
CA LYS A 60 -16.79 -3.17 13.38
C LYS A 60 -17.17 -2.04 14.34
N PHE A 61 -16.58 -0.86 14.18
CA PHE A 61 -16.83 0.28 15.05
C PHE A 61 -17.85 1.23 14.42
N LYS A 62 -17.42 2.02 13.43
CA LYS A 62 -18.27 2.94 12.69
C LYS A 62 -17.64 3.24 11.33
N GLY A 63 -18.48 3.47 10.34
CA GLY A 63 -18.08 3.83 8.98
C GLY A 63 -17.92 2.63 8.06
N SER A 64 -17.88 2.93 6.77
CA SER A 64 -17.60 1.98 5.72
C SER A 64 -16.26 2.30 5.08
N TYR A 65 -15.60 1.27 4.55
CA TYR A 65 -14.37 1.41 3.79
C TYR A 65 -14.42 0.52 2.56
N ARG A 66 -13.61 0.86 1.57
CA ARG A 66 -13.36 0.00 0.42
C ARG A 66 -11.91 -0.46 0.46
N LEU A 67 -11.63 -1.58 -0.18
CA LEU A 67 -10.26 -2.06 -0.35
C LEU A 67 -9.75 -1.59 -1.71
N ILE A 68 -8.49 -1.21 -1.75
CA ILE A 68 -7.74 -0.91 -2.97
C ILE A 68 -6.68 -2.00 -3.05
N ASP A 69 -6.76 -2.82 -4.08
CA ASP A 69 -5.79 -3.88 -4.32
C ASP A 69 -4.64 -3.32 -5.16
N ILE A 70 -3.50 -3.19 -4.51
CA ILE A 70 -2.30 -2.62 -5.10
C ILE A 70 -1.37 -3.76 -5.50
N LEU A 71 -0.98 -3.84 -6.77
CA LEU A 71 0.00 -4.83 -7.20
C LEU A 71 1.36 -4.54 -6.52
N PHE A 72 1.85 -5.48 -5.71
CA PHE A 72 3.11 -5.35 -5.00
C PHE A 72 4.27 -5.49 -5.97
N LYS A 73 4.88 -4.35 -6.33
CA LYS A 73 6.11 -4.28 -7.13
C LYS A 73 7.23 -3.76 -6.24
N PRO A 74 7.99 -4.64 -5.56
CA PRO A 74 9.10 -4.19 -4.74
C PRO A 74 10.14 -3.50 -5.62
N LEU A 75 10.82 -2.50 -5.06
CA LEU A 75 11.99 -1.91 -5.67
C LEU A 75 13.05 -3.00 -5.85
N THR A 76 13.65 -3.06 -7.05
CA THR A 76 14.69 -4.03 -7.39
C THR A 76 15.91 -3.89 -6.47
N GLU A 77 16.21 -2.64 -6.10
CA GLU A 77 17.25 -2.28 -5.15
C GLU A 77 16.58 -1.46 -4.04
N ASP A 78 16.62 -1.95 -2.80
CA ASP A 78 16.22 -1.13 -1.67
C ASP A 78 17.33 -0.09 -1.44
N PRO A 79 17.06 1.22 -1.54
CA PRO A 79 18.07 2.25 -1.33
C PRO A 79 18.66 2.25 0.09
N ARG A 80 18.07 1.49 1.03
CA ARG A 80 18.58 1.29 2.39
C ARG A 80 19.47 0.05 2.52
N GLN A 81 19.48 -0.82 1.53
CA GLN A 81 20.24 -2.07 1.54
C GLN A 81 21.53 -1.84 0.75
N GLY A 82 22.64 -1.65 1.48
CA GLY A 82 23.96 -1.57 0.87
C GLY A 82 24.29 -2.85 0.11
N LYS A 83 24.92 -2.72 -1.06
CA LYS A 83 25.50 -3.85 -1.79
C LYS A 83 26.54 -4.51 -0.89
N LEU A 84 26.41 -5.80 -0.61
CA LEU A 84 27.53 -6.59 -0.08
C LEU A 84 28.55 -6.67 -1.22
N VAL A 85 29.61 -5.87 -1.11
CA VAL A 85 30.82 -5.95 -1.95
C VAL A 85 31.74 -7.03 -1.43
#